data_AF-A0A3P3TXU6-F1
#
_entry.id   AF-A0A3P3TXU6-F1
#
_cell.length_a   1.000
_cell.length_b   1.000
_cell.length_c   1.000
_cell.angle_alpha   90.00
_cell.angle_beta   90.00
_cell.angle_gamma   90.00
#
_symmetry.space_group_name_H-M   'P 1'
#
loop_
_entity.id
_entity.type
_entity.pdbx_description
1 polymer ?
#
loop_
_entity_poly.entity_id
_entity_poly.type
_entity_poly.pdbx_seq_one_letter_code
_entity_poly.pdbx_strand_id
1 'polypeptide(L)'
;MGARLGLETFTRVAEILFPWFMLLFVVFVVSLITATDMHKILPVFDQGLKPVFRGAIPAAAFPFMELVLFMMLFPSMNRAEEMRRGMLLGATLGGIILIITTVLTILVVGAVPSARYAYPGYALARRINIGDFFQRVEAILALMWTITFYFKIMVYF
;
A
#
# COMPACT_ATOMS: atom_id res chain seq x y z
N MET A 1 11.14 -2.48 22.69
CA MET A 1 11.87 -1.32 23.24
C MET A 1 11.45 0.01 22.60
N GLY A 2 11.17 0.10 21.29
CA GLY A 2 10.77 1.34 20.63
C GLY A 2 9.47 2.01 21.14
N ALA A 3 8.44 1.22 21.51
CA ALA A 3 7.17 1.76 22.01
C ALA A 3 7.29 2.50 23.37
N ARG A 4 8.41 2.36 24.09
CA ARG A 4 8.63 2.99 25.40
C ARG A 4 9.33 4.35 25.33
N LEU A 5 9.87 4.74 24.18
CA LEU A 5 10.72 5.92 24.02
C LEU A 5 9.94 7.18 23.58
N GLY A 6 8.61 7.06 23.41
CA GLY A 6 7.72 8.18 23.09
C GLY A 6 7.62 8.48 21.59
N LEU A 7 6.78 9.47 21.27
CA LEU A 7 6.44 9.88 19.90
C LEU A 7 7.64 10.38 19.09
N GLU A 8 8.65 10.96 19.73
CA GLU A 8 9.81 11.53 19.04
C GLU A 8 10.67 10.46 18.36
N THR A 9 10.91 9.33 19.04
CA THR A 9 11.59 8.18 18.43
C THR A 9 10.79 7.53 17.31
N PHE A 10 9.46 7.48 17.45
CA PHE A 10 8.57 6.98 16.40
C PHE A 10 8.70 7.83 15.12
N THR A 11 8.62 9.15 15.26
CA THR A 11 8.73 10.07 14.12
C THR A 11 10.09 9.99 13.44
N ARG A 12 11.20 9.92 14.19
CA ARG A 12 12.54 9.78 13.61
C ARG A 12 12.71 8.48 12.81
N VAL A 13 12.16 7.37 13.32
CA VAL A 13 12.18 6.09 12.60
C VAL A 13 11.29 6.17 11.34
N ALA A 14 10.15 6.86 11.41
CA ALA A 14 9.31 7.13 10.24
C ALA A 14 10.02 7.93 9.16
N GLU A 15 10.72 9.01 9.53
CA GLU A 15 11.49 9.83 8.58
C GLU A 15 12.61 9.05 7.90
N ILE A 16 13.28 8.14 8.61
CA ILE A 16 14.34 7.32 8.04
C ILE A 16 13.76 6.24 7.13
N LEU A 17 12.71 5.53 7.56
CA LEU A 17 12.16 4.40 6.80
C LEU A 17 11.30 4.83 5.61
N PHE A 18 10.73 6.03 5.61
CA PHE A 18 9.87 6.50 4.53
C PHE A 18 10.60 6.60 3.17
N PRO A 19 11.79 7.21 3.04
CA PRO A 19 12.56 7.19 1.80
C PRO A 19 12.92 5.78 1.32
N TRP A 20 13.28 4.88 2.24
CA TRP A 20 13.55 3.47 1.90
C TRP A 20 12.31 2.78 1.37
N PHE A 21 11.16 3.00 2.00
CA PHE A 21 9.88 2.47 1.52
C PHE A 21 9.55 2.98 0.12
N MET A 22 9.71 4.29 -0.13
CA MET A 22 9.48 4.89 -1.45
C MET A 22 10.42 4.33 -2.51
N LEU A 23 11.70 4.14 -2.18
CA LEU A 23 12.67 3.52 -3.08
C LEU A 23 12.26 2.08 -3.44
N LEU A 24 11.91 1.27 -2.44
CA LEU A 24 11.45 -0.11 -2.66
C LEU A 24 10.17 -0.14 -3.51
N PHE A 25 9.25 0.80 -3.27
CA PHE A 25 8.02 0.92 -4.06
C PHE A 25 8.32 1.25 -5.53
N VAL A 26 9.21 2.20 -5.81
CA VAL A 26 9.61 2.53 -7.19
C VAL A 26 10.26 1.33 -7.88
N VAL A 27 11.18 0.64 -7.21
CA VAL A 27 11.80 -0.59 -7.74
C VAL A 27 10.75 -1.66 -8.03
N PHE A 28 9.78 -1.85 -7.12
CA PHE A 28 8.68 -2.78 -7.30
C PHE A 28 7.81 -2.44 -8.52
N VAL A 29 7.42 -1.17 -8.68
CA VAL A 29 6.63 -0.70 -9.83
C VAL A 29 7.39 -0.88 -11.13
N VAL A 30 8.67 -0.49 -11.19
CA VAL A 30 9.50 -0.61 -12.41
C VAL A 30 9.67 -2.08 -12.81
N SER A 31 9.88 -2.97 -11.83
CA SER A 31 10.00 -4.42 -12.06
C SER A 31 8.70 -5.04 -12.59
N LEU A 32 7.55 -4.43 -12.29
CA LEU A 32 6.25 -4.90 -12.74
C LEU A 32 5.91 -4.49 -14.16
N ILE A 33 6.43 -3.36 -14.66
CA ILE A 33 6.14 -2.84 -16.00
C ILE A 33 6.49 -3.86 -17.09
N THR A 34 7.57 -4.64 -16.92
CA THR A 34 7.95 -5.66 -17.92
C THR A 34 6.98 -6.85 -17.97
N ALA A 35 6.16 -7.04 -16.94
CA ALA A 35 5.19 -8.13 -16.84
C ALA A 35 3.74 -7.67 -17.08
N THR A 36 3.50 -6.37 -17.29
CA THR A 36 2.14 -5.84 -17.53
C THR A 36 1.64 -6.18 -18.93
N ASP A 37 0.39 -6.62 -19.01
CA ASP A 37 -0.32 -6.82 -20.26
C ASP A 37 -1.56 -5.92 -20.28
N MET A 38 -1.54 -4.92 -21.18
CA MET A 38 -2.60 -3.91 -21.27
C MET A 38 -3.95 -4.52 -21.69
N HIS A 39 -3.96 -5.68 -22.34
CA HIS A 39 -5.20 -6.35 -22.73
C HIS A 39 -5.96 -6.94 -21.52
N LYS A 40 -5.27 -7.18 -20.39
CA LYS A 40 -5.90 -7.72 -19.17
C LYS A 40 -6.73 -6.70 -18.40
N ILE A 41 -6.68 -5.42 -18.77
CA ILE A 41 -7.56 -4.39 -18.21
C ILE A 41 -8.98 -4.49 -18.76
N LEU A 42 -9.15 -5.16 -19.92
CA LEU A 42 -10.43 -5.34 -20.58
C LEU A 42 -11.09 -6.66 -20.13
N PRO A 43 -12.44 -6.71 -20.08
CA PRO A 43 -13.38 -5.62 -20.35
C PRO A 43 -13.58 -4.70 -19.13
N VAL A 44 -13.53 -3.38 -19.35
CA VAL A 44 -13.81 -2.38 -18.31
C VAL A 44 -15.33 -2.19 -18.21
N PHE A 45 -15.90 -2.25 -17.00
CA PHE A 45 -17.34 -2.10 -16.72
C PHE A 45 -18.29 -3.12 -17.34
N ASP A 46 -17.81 -4.31 -17.69
CA ASP A 46 -18.63 -5.38 -18.31
C ASP A 46 -19.87 -5.77 -17.49
N GLN A 47 -19.76 -5.69 -16.15
CA GLN A 47 -20.86 -5.99 -15.22
C GLN A 47 -21.54 -4.72 -14.64
N GLY A 48 -21.32 -3.56 -15.26
CA GLY A 48 -21.85 -2.27 -14.86
C GLY A 48 -21.16 -1.64 -13.64
N LEU A 49 -21.73 -0.55 -13.11
CA LEU A 49 -21.15 0.22 -11.99
C LEU A 49 -21.35 -0.42 -10.62
N LYS A 50 -22.37 -1.27 -10.46
CA LYS A 50 -22.71 -1.93 -9.19
C LYS A 50 -21.56 -2.73 -8.56
N PRO A 51 -20.84 -3.62 -9.31
CA PRO A 51 -19.69 -4.33 -8.76
C PRO A 51 -18.50 -3.40 -8.46
N VAL A 52 -18.36 -2.28 -9.18
CA VAL A 52 -17.30 -1.30 -8.94
C VAL A 52 -17.47 -0.65 -7.58
N PHE A 53 -18.67 -0.16 -7.26
CA PHE A 53 -18.94 0.37 -5.92
C PHE A 53 -18.82 -0.69 -4.83
N ARG A 54 -19.28 -1.92 -5.11
CA ARG A 54 -19.18 -3.03 -4.16
C ARG A 54 -17.73 -3.41 -3.83
N GLY A 55 -16.79 -3.28 -4.78
CA GLY A 55 -15.36 -3.50 -4.55
C GLY A 55 -14.63 -2.27 -4.00
N ALA A 56 -15.02 -1.07 -4.43
CA ALA A 56 -14.41 0.19 -4.00
C ALA A 56 -14.66 0.47 -2.51
N ILE A 57 -15.86 0.15 -2.00
CA ILE A 57 -16.21 0.36 -0.58
C ILE A 57 -15.23 -0.35 0.35
N PRO A 58 -15.03 -1.69 0.30
CA PRO A 58 -14.08 -2.36 1.19
C PRO A 58 -12.62 -1.97 0.89
N ALA A 59 -12.27 -1.72 -0.38
CA ALA A 59 -10.92 -1.32 -0.78
C ALA A 59 -10.51 0.06 -0.21
N ALA A 60 -11.47 0.98 -0.05
CA ALA A 60 -11.25 2.26 0.59
C ALA A 60 -11.51 2.21 2.10
N ALA A 61 -12.54 1.51 2.57
CA ALA A 61 -12.89 1.47 3.98
C ALA A 61 -11.77 0.85 4.82
N PHE A 62 -11.18 -0.27 4.37
CA PHE A 62 -10.18 -0.97 5.19
C PHE A 62 -8.91 -0.13 5.45
N PRO A 63 -8.23 0.44 4.44
CA PRO A 63 -7.02 1.23 4.68
C PRO A 63 -7.31 2.59 5.32
N PHE A 64 -8.41 3.26 4.95
CA PHE A 64 -8.69 4.61 5.43
C PHE A 64 -9.32 4.64 6.82
N MET A 65 -10.03 3.58 7.26
CA MET A 65 -10.56 3.50 8.62
C MET A 65 -9.44 3.43 9.67
N GLU A 66 -8.27 2.91 9.31
CA GLU A 66 -7.10 2.88 10.17
C GLU A 66 -6.51 4.28 10.41
N LEU A 67 -6.79 5.26 9.55
CA LEU A 67 -6.40 6.66 9.77
C LEU A 67 -7.03 7.26 11.03
N VAL A 68 -8.15 6.72 11.51
CA VAL A 68 -8.78 7.15 12.77
C VAL A 68 -7.84 6.94 13.95
N LEU A 69 -6.98 5.93 13.92
CA LEU A 69 -6.01 5.67 15.00
C LEU A 69 -4.97 6.77 15.09
N PHE A 70 -4.59 7.36 13.95
CA PHE A 70 -3.69 8.51 13.92
C PHE A 70 -4.30 9.77 14.53
N MET A 71 -5.65 9.84 14.71
CA MET A 71 -6.27 10.92 15.48
C MET A 71 -5.94 10.84 16.98
N MET A 72 -5.52 9.69 17.51
CA MET A 72 -5.05 9.62 18.90
C MET A 72 -3.75 10.40 19.13
N LEU A 73 -2.99 10.65 18.06
CA LEU A 73 -1.75 11.45 18.12
C LEU A 73 -2.02 12.96 18.12
N PHE A 74 -3.23 13.38 17.76
CA PHE A 74 -3.64 14.79 17.69
C PHE A 74 -3.44 15.59 19.00
N PRO A 75 -3.85 15.08 20.20
CA PRO A 75 -3.63 15.80 21.46
C PRO A 75 -2.16 15.89 21.90
N SER A 76 -1.27 15.08 21.31
CA SER A 76 0.16 15.09 21.65
C SER A 76 0.98 16.06 20.80
N MET A 77 0.36 16.78 19.87
CA MET A 77 1.02 17.67 18.92
C MET A 77 0.79 19.14 19.29
N ASN A 78 1.87 19.93 19.31
CA ASN A 78 1.81 21.37 19.60
C ASN A 78 1.11 22.20 18.51
N ARG A 79 1.01 21.67 17.26
CA ARG A 79 0.46 22.38 16.09
C ARG A 79 -0.57 21.52 15.35
N ALA A 80 -1.83 21.65 15.74
CA ALA A 80 -2.95 20.88 15.16
C ALA A 80 -3.15 21.09 13.65
N GLU A 81 -2.85 22.28 13.13
CA GLU A 81 -3.00 22.60 11.71
C GLU A 81 -1.96 21.88 10.82
N GLU A 82 -0.71 21.82 11.27
CA GLU A 82 0.36 21.09 10.58
C GLU A 82 0.08 19.58 10.58
N MET A 83 -0.42 19.05 11.70
CA MET A 83 -0.82 17.64 11.82
C MET A 83 -1.95 17.29 10.83
N ARG A 84 -3.00 18.12 10.76
CA ARG A 84 -4.10 17.92 9.79
C ARG A 84 -3.57 17.92 8.36
N ARG A 85 -2.69 18.86 8.01
CA ARG A 85 -2.09 18.92 6.67
C ARG A 85 -1.24 17.68 6.37
N GLY A 86 -0.43 17.24 7.33
CA GLY A 86 0.37 16.02 7.22
C GLY A 86 -0.48 14.76 7.03
N MET A 87 -1.57 14.63 7.79
CA MET A 87 -2.51 13.51 7.69
C MET A 87 -3.21 13.48 6.33
N LEU A 88 -3.66 14.63 5.82
CA LEU A 88 -4.25 14.75 4.48
C LEU A 88 -3.26 14.39 3.37
N LEU A 89 -2.02 14.89 3.45
CA LEU A 89 -0.96 14.57 2.49
C LEU A 89 -0.62 13.08 2.51
N GLY A 90 -0.44 12.51 3.70
CA GLY A 90 -0.17 11.08 3.89
C GLY A 90 -1.31 10.20 3.36
N ALA A 91 -2.56 10.56 3.65
CA ALA A 91 -3.74 9.83 3.14
C ALA A 91 -3.83 9.89 1.60
N THR A 92 -3.52 11.04 1.01
CA THR A 92 -3.55 11.21 -0.44
C THR A 92 -2.43 10.43 -1.12
N LEU A 93 -1.20 10.49 -0.58
CA LEU A 93 -0.06 9.70 -1.06
C LEU A 93 -0.31 8.19 -0.92
N GLY A 94 -0.83 7.75 0.22
CA GLY A 94 -1.20 6.35 0.44
C GLY A 94 -2.31 5.88 -0.52
N GLY A 95 -3.30 6.73 -0.78
CA GLY A 95 -4.34 6.48 -1.78
C GLY A 95 -3.77 6.32 -3.19
N ILE A 96 -2.86 7.20 -3.60
CA ILE A 96 -2.18 7.11 -4.91
C ILE A 96 -1.41 5.79 -5.02
N ILE A 97 -0.64 5.44 -3.98
CA ILE A 97 0.10 4.16 -3.93
C ILE A 97 -0.88 3.00 -4.09
N LEU A 98 -1.96 2.95 -3.30
CA LEU A 98 -2.99 1.89 -3.39
C LEU A 98 -3.61 1.76 -4.79
N ILE A 99 -3.92 2.89 -5.44
CA ILE A 99 -4.46 2.90 -6.80
C ILE A 99 -3.45 2.29 -7.77
N ILE A 100 -2.19 2.73 -7.72
CA ILE A 100 -1.12 2.21 -8.59
C ILE A 100 -0.96 0.70 -8.40
N THR A 101 -0.86 0.21 -7.15
CA THR A 101 -0.70 -1.24 -6.89
C THR A 101 -1.91 -2.03 -7.36
N THR A 102 -3.13 -1.49 -7.21
CA THR A 102 -4.36 -2.15 -7.67
C THR A 102 -4.39 -2.27 -9.19
N VAL A 103 -4.06 -1.19 -9.91
CA VAL A 103 -3.98 -1.20 -11.38
C VAL A 103 -2.92 -2.18 -11.87
N LEU A 104 -1.72 -2.17 -11.27
CA LEU A 104 -0.66 -3.13 -11.61
C LEU A 104 -1.08 -4.57 -11.34
N THR A 105 -1.81 -4.82 -10.25
CA THR A 105 -2.36 -6.14 -9.96
C THR A 105 -3.26 -6.62 -11.10
N ILE A 106 -4.19 -5.77 -11.54
CA ILE A 106 -5.12 -6.10 -12.64
C ILE A 106 -4.34 -6.34 -13.94
N LEU A 107 -3.35 -5.51 -14.25
CA LEU A 107 -2.56 -5.60 -15.49
C LEU A 107 -1.65 -6.83 -15.56
N VAL A 108 -1.18 -7.37 -14.44
CA VAL A 108 -0.30 -8.55 -14.43
C VAL A 108 -1.09 -9.84 -14.20
N VAL A 109 -1.98 -9.84 -13.21
CA VAL A 109 -2.73 -11.03 -12.75
C VAL A 109 -4.04 -11.20 -13.53
N GLY A 110 -4.64 -10.12 -14.03
CA GLY A 110 -5.98 -10.09 -14.62
C GLY A 110 -7.09 -9.81 -13.60
N ALA A 111 -8.20 -9.24 -14.05
CA ALA A 111 -9.31 -8.83 -13.18
C ALA A 111 -10.00 -10.01 -12.45
N VAL A 112 -10.23 -11.13 -13.16
CA VAL A 112 -10.98 -12.28 -12.64
C VAL A 112 -10.19 -13.08 -11.57
N PRO A 113 -8.90 -13.41 -11.77
CA PRO A 113 -8.14 -14.09 -10.73
C PRO A 113 -7.86 -13.18 -9.52
N SER A 114 -7.65 -11.87 -9.74
CA SER A 114 -7.40 -10.90 -8.66
C SER A 114 -8.55 -10.83 -7.65
N ALA A 115 -9.80 -10.93 -8.11
CA ALA A 115 -10.98 -10.94 -7.23
C ALA A 115 -11.12 -12.22 -6.38
N ARG A 116 -10.44 -13.32 -6.76
CA ARG A 116 -10.47 -14.60 -6.04
C ARG A 116 -9.33 -14.77 -5.04
N TYR A 117 -8.25 -14.00 -5.16
CA TYR A 117 -7.15 -14.06 -4.21
C TYR A 117 -7.47 -13.23 -2.96
N ALA A 118 -7.28 -13.80 -1.77
CA ALA A 118 -7.36 -13.06 -0.50
C ALA A 118 -6.29 -11.97 -0.39
N TYR A 119 -5.11 -12.21 -1.02
CA TYR A 119 -3.99 -11.28 -1.05
C TYR A 119 -3.48 -11.09 -2.49
N PRO A 120 -4.17 -10.30 -3.31
CA PRO A 120 -3.84 -10.13 -4.72
C PRO A 120 -2.44 -9.54 -4.94
N GLY A 121 -1.94 -8.71 -4.02
CA GLY A 121 -0.56 -8.19 -4.06
C GLY A 121 0.52 -9.27 -3.91
N TYR A 122 0.27 -10.32 -3.11
CA TYR A 122 1.19 -11.46 -2.99
C TYR A 122 1.17 -12.33 -4.26
N ALA A 123 -0.03 -12.57 -4.81
CA ALA A 123 -0.18 -13.28 -6.09
C ALA A 123 0.47 -12.51 -7.26
N LEU A 124 0.43 -11.17 -7.22
CA LEU A 124 1.14 -10.28 -8.14
C LEU A 124 2.65 -10.48 -8.06
N ALA A 125 3.24 -10.46 -6.87
CA ALA A 125 4.67 -10.64 -6.70
C ALA A 125 5.15 -12.04 -7.13
N ARG A 126 4.31 -13.07 -6.96
CA ARG A 126 4.56 -14.45 -7.43
C ARG A 126 4.53 -14.62 -8.94
N ARG A 127 3.77 -13.77 -9.65
CA ARG A 127 3.62 -13.83 -11.11
C ARG A 127 4.81 -13.25 -11.86
N ILE A 128 5.70 -12.54 -11.17
CA ILE A 128 6.89 -11.93 -11.77
C ILE A 128 7.97 -13.01 -11.87
N ASN A 129 8.27 -13.42 -13.09
CA ASN A 129 9.35 -14.36 -13.37
C ASN A 129 10.13 -13.83 -14.58
N ILE A 130 11.10 -12.95 -14.33
CA ILE A 130 11.98 -12.38 -15.37
C ILE A 130 13.24 -13.25 -15.43
N GLY A 131 13.13 -14.38 -16.13
CA GLY A 131 14.18 -15.40 -16.18
C GLY A 131 14.53 -16.02 -14.81
N ASP A 132 15.36 -17.08 -14.81
CA ASP A 132 15.74 -17.82 -13.60
C ASP A 132 16.49 -17.00 -12.51
N PHE A 133 16.73 -15.70 -12.74
CA PHE A 133 17.51 -14.83 -11.86
C PHE A 133 16.65 -13.82 -11.06
N PHE A 134 15.55 -13.31 -11.62
CA PHE A 134 14.73 -12.25 -10.99
C PHE A 134 13.38 -12.78 -10.46
N GLN A 135 13.43 -13.87 -9.68
CA GLN A 135 12.25 -14.56 -9.15
C GLN A 135 11.79 -14.09 -7.76
N ARG A 136 12.60 -13.29 -7.06
CA ARG A 136 12.35 -12.93 -5.64
C ARG A 136 11.80 -11.52 -5.44
N VAL A 137 10.95 -11.04 -6.35
CA VAL A 137 10.25 -9.75 -6.15
C VAL A 137 9.26 -9.82 -4.97
N GLU A 138 8.82 -11.02 -4.60
CA GLU A 138 8.14 -11.29 -3.33
C GLU A 138 8.90 -10.77 -2.10
N ALA A 139 10.24 -10.82 -2.10
CA ALA A 139 11.03 -10.35 -0.97
C ALA A 139 10.93 -8.82 -0.80
N ILE A 140 10.86 -8.07 -1.90
CA ILE A 140 10.68 -6.61 -1.88
C ILE A 140 9.31 -6.26 -1.29
N LEU A 141 8.27 -6.97 -1.74
CA LEU A 141 6.92 -6.79 -1.20
C LEU A 141 6.86 -7.13 0.30
N ALA A 142 7.49 -8.24 0.71
CA ALA A 142 7.56 -8.64 2.11
C ALA A 142 8.24 -7.59 2.98
N LEU A 143 9.38 -7.04 2.52
CA LEU A 143 10.09 -5.96 3.22
C LEU A 143 9.22 -4.70 3.37
N MET A 144 8.53 -4.29 2.30
CA MET A 144 7.60 -3.17 2.35
C MET A 144 6.48 -3.42 3.38
N TRP A 145 5.87 -4.60 3.38
CA TRP A 145 4.85 -4.97 4.36
C TRP A 145 5.40 -5.02 5.78
N THR A 146 6.62 -5.52 5.98
CA THR A 146 7.25 -5.50 7.31
C THR A 146 7.37 -4.07 7.83
N ILE A 147 7.79 -3.11 6.99
CA ILE A 147 7.86 -1.69 7.36
C ILE A 147 6.46 -1.17 7.72
N THR A 148 5.44 -1.42 6.89
CA THR A 148 4.07 -0.98 7.15
C THR A 148 3.50 -1.58 8.43
N PHE A 149 3.67 -2.89 8.64
CA PHE A 149 3.18 -3.56 9.85
C PHE A 149 3.90 -3.10 11.10
N TYR A 150 5.20 -2.80 11.01
CA TYR A 150 5.94 -2.23 12.12
C TYR A 150 5.32 -0.92 12.62
N PHE A 151 5.04 0.03 11.71
CA PHE A 151 4.39 1.29 12.08
C PHE A 151 2.96 1.08 12.59
N LYS A 152 2.22 0.16 11.95
CA LYS A 152 0.86 -0.18 12.35
C LYS A 152 0.82 -0.69 13.80
N ILE A 153 1.67 -1.66 14.13
CA ILE A 153 1.76 -2.24 15.48
C ILE A 153 2.18 -1.16 16.49
N MET A 154 3.12 -0.27 16.14
CA MET A 154 3.51 0.84 17.02
C MET A 154 2.40 1.85 17.30
N VAL A 155 1.44 2.03 16.39
CA VAL A 155 0.30 2.95 16.62
C VAL A 155 -0.81 2.26 17.43
N TYR A 156 -0.95 0.94 17.33
CA TYR A 156 -1.95 0.18 18.08
C TYR A 156 -1.60 -0.04 19.57
N PHE A 157 -0.32 -0.04 19.92
CA PHE A 157 0.18 -0.38 21.26
C PHE A 157 0.98 0.77 21.88
#